data_AF-A0A2W6YSG2-F1
#
_entry.id   AF-A0A2W6YSG2-F1
#
_cell.length_a   1.000
_cell.length_b   1.000
_cell.length_c   1.000
_cell.angle_alpha   90.00
_cell.angle_beta   90.00
_cell.angle_gamma   90.00
#
_symmetry.space_group_name_H-M   'P 1'
#
loop_
_entity.id
_entity.type
_entity.pdbx_description
1 polymer ?
#
loop_
_entity_poly.entity_id
_entity_poly.type
_entity_poly.pdbx_seq_one_letter_code
_entity_poly.pdbx_strand_id
1 'polypeptide(L)' 'MDEDRIRRIARAMCRASRLDPDKPAGNVGPFTMSLREPGHQAPQPAWMLFRKQAMDLVARDRVATAAL' A
#
# COMPACT_ATOMS: atom_id res chain seq x y z
N MET A 1 -4.99 10.76 -10.45
CA MET A 1 -4.03 10.16 -11.42
C MET A 1 -2.99 9.29 -10.71
N ASP A 2 -2.21 9.82 -9.75
CA ASP A 2 -1.26 8.97 -8.98
C ASP A 2 -1.92 8.00 -8.03
N GLU A 3 -3.04 8.39 -7.42
CA GLU A 3 -3.70 7.55 -6.42
C GLU A 3 -4.16 6.21 -7.00
N ASP A 4 -4.67 6.18 -8.23
CA ASP A 4 -4.98 4.92 -8.94
C ASP A 4 -3.75 4.06 -9.21
N ARG A 5 -2.60 4.69 -9.49
CA ARG A 5 -1.33 3.99 -9.70
C ARG A 5 -0.79 3.43 -8.39
N ILE A 6 -0.78 4.23 -7.34
CA ILE A 6 -0.41 3.86 -5.97
C ILE A 6 -1.29 2.68 -5.52
N ARG A 7 -2.61 2.77 -5.71
CA ARG A 7 -3.56 1.70 -5.37
C ARG A 7 -3.26 0.41 -6.13
N ARG A 8 -2.99 0.48 -7.44
CA ARG A 8 -2.62 -0.71 -8.24
C ARG A 8 -1.34 -1.37 -7.75
N ILE A 9 -0.30 -0.59 -7.47
CA ILE A 9 0.99 -1.10 -6.98
C ILE A 9 0.83 -1.70 -5.58
N ALA A 10 0.15 -1.00 -4.68
CA ALA A 10 -0.10 -1.49 -3.33
C ALA A 10 -0.91 -2.81 -3.34
N ARG A 11 -1.92 -2.93 -4.21
CA ARG A 11 -2.67 -4.18 -4.40
C ARG A 11 -1.80 -5.31 -4.96
N ALA A 12 -0.86 -5.00 -5.86
CA ALA A 12 0.09 -5.99 -6.36
C ALA A 12 1.04 -6.47 -5.26
N MET A 13 1.51 -5.56 -4.40
CA MET A 13 2.33 -5.89 -3.23
C MET A 13 1.57 -6.79 -2.24
N CYS A 14 0.29 -6.52 -1.96
CA CYS A 14 -0.53 -7.43 -1.14
C CYS A 14 -0.56 -8.85 -1.71
N ARG A 15 -0.84 -8.98 -3.01
CA ARG A 15 -0.91 -10.29 -3.67
C ARG A 15 0.44 -11.03 -3.60
N ALA A 16 1.55 -10.32 -3.77
CA ALA A 16 2.90 -10.89 -3.61
C ALA A 16 3.16 -11.40 -2.18
N SER A 17 2.61 -10.71 -1.17
CA SER A 17 2.66 -11.12 0.24
C SER A 17 1.56 -12.10 0.65
N ARG A 18 0.81 -12.68 -0.32
CA ARG A 18 -0.33 -13.59 -0.06
C ARG A 18 -1.44 -12.97 0.81
N LEU A 19 -1.57 -11.65 0.77
CA LEU A 19 -2.63 -10.89 1.42
C LEU A 19 -3.72 -10.54 0.41
N ASP A 20 -4.96 -10.58 0.87
CA ASP A 20 -6.11 -10.13 0.08
C ASP A 20 -6.24 -8.61 0.20
N PRO A 21 -6.03 -7.84 -0.89
CA PRO A 21 -5.85 -6.40 -0.82
C PRO A 21 -7.10 -5.62 -0.37
N ASP A 22 -8.28 -6.13 -0.70
CA ASP A 22 -9.56 -5.46 -0.44
C ASP A 22 -10.21 -5.95 0.86
N LYS A 23 -9.70 -7.05 1.43
CA LYS A 23 -10.07 -7.46 2.78
C LYS A 23 -9.34 -6.60 3.81
N PRO A 24 -9.96 -6.40 4.99
CA PRO A 24 -9.24 -5.81 6.10
C PRO A 24 -7.96 -6.61 6.33
N ALA A 25 -6.86 -5.91 6.66
CA ALA A 25 -5.65 -6.57 7.11
C ALA A 25 -5.92 -7.20 8.50
N GLY A 26 -6.67 -8.30 8.50
CA GLY A 26 -7.15 -8.96 9.69
C GLY A 26 -5.96 -9.49 10.46
N ASN A 27 -5.64 -8.85 11.58
CA ASN A 27 -4.71 -9.26 12.63
C ASN A 27 -3.57 -10.19 12.16
N VAL A 28 -2.89 -9.87 11.04
CA VAL A 28 -1.78 -10.63 10.48
C VAL A 28 -0.51 -10.26 11.25
N GLY A 29 -0.53 -10.55 12.54
CA GLY A 29 0.58 -10.36 13.46
C GLY A 29 0.84 -8.91 13.89
N PRO A 30 1.85 -8.72 14.76
CA PRO A 30 2.20 -7.42 15.34
C PRO A 30 2.58 -6.37 14.29
N PHE A 31 3.03 -6.79 13.11
CA PHE A 31 3.41 -5.90 12.01
C PHE A 31 2.24 -5.06 11.51
N THR A 32 1.03 -5.64 11.41
CA THR A 32 -0.18 -4.92 10.98
C THR A 32 -0.64 -3.84 11.96
N MET A 33 -0.43 -4.04 13.27
CA MET A 33 -0.82 -3.06 14.27
C MET A 33 0.05 -1.81 14.22
N SER A 34 1.35 -1.95 13.93
CA SER A 34 2.29 -0.83 13.81
C SER A 34 2.12 0.01 12.54
N LEU A 35 1.45 -0.52 11.51
CA LEU A 35 1.25 0.15 10.22
C LEU A 35 -0.12 0.87 10.09
N ARG A 36 -0.95 0.86 11.13
CA ARG A 36 -2.25 1.55 11.12
C ARG A 36 -2.04 3.07 11.14
N GLU A 37 -2.46 3.78 10.10
CA GLU A 37 -2.48 5.25 10.11
C GLU A 37 -3.34 5.78 11.30
N PRO A 38 -2.85 6.76 12.08
CA PRO A 38 -3.62 7.35 13.19
C PRO A 38 -4.91 8.00 12.67
N GLY A 39 -6.01 7.83 13.41
CA GLY A 39 -7.32 8.40 13.07
C GLY A 39 -8.32 7.47 12.37
N HIS A 40 -7.93 6.24 12.01
CA HIS A 40 -8.85 5.28 11.39
C HIS A 40 -9.44 4.32 12.44
N GLN A 41 -10.71 4.49 12.81
CA GLN A 41 -11.42 3.59 13.74
C GLN A 41 -11.82 2.25 13.11
N ALA A 42 -12.02 2.20 11.79
CA ALA A 42 -12.33 0.99 11.03
C ALA A 42 -11.07 0.19 10.66
N PRO A 43 -11.18 -1.13 10.40
CA PRO A 43 -10.08 -1.92 9.87
C PRO A 43 -9.75 -1.47 8.44
N GLN A 44 -8.51 -1.07 8.22
CA GLN A 44 -8.06 -0.62 6.91
C GLN A 44 -7.89 -1.82 5.96
N PRO A 45 -8.20 -1.66 4.67
CA PRO A 45 -7.94 -2.68 3.67
C PRO A 45 -6.43 -2.94 3.55
N ALA A 46 -6.04 -4.18 3.26
CA ALA A 46 -4.63 -4.58 3.30
C ALA A 46 -3.72 -3.79 2.34
N TRP A 47 -4.27 -3.24 1.24
CA TRP A 47 -3.49 -2.39 0.34
C TRP A 47 -2.95 -1.12 1.02
N MET A 48 -3.62 -0.60 2.06
CA MET A 48 -3.14 0.59 2.77
C MET A 48 -1.82 0.34 3.51
N LEU A 49 -1.51 -0.91 3.88
CA LEU A 49 -0.22 -1.28 4.49
C LEU A 49 0.97 -1.00 3.58
N PHE A 50 0.77 -1.11 2.26
CA PHE A 50 1.81 -0.91 1.26
C PHE A 50 1.69 0.44 0.55
N ARG A 51 0.80 1.33 1.03
CA ARG A 51 0.55 2.63 0.40
C ARG A 51 1.81 3.48 0.37
N LYS A 52 2.57 3.53 1.47
CA LYS A 52 3.82 4.30 1.55
C LYS A 52 4.85 3.81 0.54
N GLN A 53 5.08 2.50 0.47
CA GLN A 53 6.01 1.87 -0.47
C GLN A 53 5.57 2.10 -1.93
N ALA A 54 4.26 2.04 -2.20
CA ALA A 54 3.72 2.34 -3.51
C ALA A 54 3.89 3.82 -3.89
N MET A 55 3.73 4.76 -2.94
CA MET A 55 4.01 6.19 -3.14
C MET A 55 5.48 6.43 -3.47
N ASP A 56 6.41 5.85 -2.71
CA ASP A 56 7.84 5.94 -2.97
C ASP A 56 8.20 5.39 -4.37
N LEU A 57 7.58 4.29 -4.78
CA LEU A 57 7.81 3.69 -6.09
C LEU A 57 7.29 4.59 -7.23
N VAL A 58 6.10 5.18 -7.09
CA VAL A 58 5.57 6.13 -8.08
C VAL A 58 6.41 7.41 -8.15
N ALA A 59 6.89 7.91 -7.01
CA ALA A 59 7.77 9.07 -6.97
C ALA A 59 9.10 8.80 -7.69
N ARG A 60 9.71 7.62 -7.49
CA ARG A 60 10.93 7.20 -8.18
C ARG A 60 10.74 7.01 -9.67
N ASP A 61 9.65 6.38 -10.07
CA ASP A 61 9.36 6.12 -11.48
C ASP A 61 9.24 7.42 -12.30
N ARG A 62 8.65 8.46 -11.71
CA ARG A 62 8.58 9.79 -12.31
C ARG A 62 9.93 10.46 -12.51
N VAL A 63 10.85 10.30 -11.55
CA VAL A 63 12.22 10.80 -11.67
C VAL A 63 12.96 10.05 -12.77
N ALA A 64 12.74 8.73 -12.89
CA ALA A 64 13.34 7.91 -13.92
C ALA A 64 12.80 8.21 -15.34
N THR A 65 11.50 8.51 -15.48
CA THR A 65 10.93 8.90 -16.79
C THR A 65 11.32 10.31 -17.21
N ALA A 66 11.63 11.21 -16.28
CA ALA A 66 12.08 12.57 -16.59
C ALA A 66 13.58 12.66 -16.96
N ALA A 67 14.35 11.57 -16.76
CA ALA A 67 15.78 11.50 -17.04
C ALA A 67 16.13 10.77 -18.36
N LEU A 68 15.12 10.45 -19.17
CA LEU A 68 15.21 9.87 -20.53
C LEU A 68 14.83 10.92 -21.56
#